data_AF-A0A0U1DNC4-F1
#
_entry.id   AF-A0A0U1DNC4-F1
#
_cell.length_a   1.000
_cell.length_b   1.000
_cell.length_c   1.000
_cell.angle_alpha   90.00
_cell.angle_beta   90.00
_cell.angle_gamma   90.00
#
_symmetry.space_group_name_H-M   'P 1'
#
loop_
_entity.id
_entity.type
_entity.pdbx_description
1 polymer ?
#
loop_
_entity_poly.entity_id
_entity_poly.type
_entity_poly.pdbx_seq_one_letter_code
_entity_poly.pdbx_strand_id
1 'polypeptide(L)'
;MGDTLTEGQKLEKGGSLTSNNGAYTLTLQDDGNLVLYARDEAVWSTSTNGQDVVRAEVQTDGNFVLYTPEKPVWHTDTKGKKDVKLVLQDDRNLVLYAADGPAWSSKTDTTEPPPPAPEAAAPEHPSRGPTPWSPVTPCGRSPSGSTATATSTSRSPMPAASPTLT
;
A
#
# COMPACT_ATOMS: atom_id res chain seq x y z
N MET A 1 14.27 0.11 -10.03
CA MET A 1 13.47 0.07 -11.27
C MET A 1 12.31 1.05 -11.10
N GLY A 2 11.65 1.44 -12.20
CA GLY A 2 10.42 2.25 -12.11
C GLY A 2 9.20 1.40 -11.79
N ASP A 3 8.03 1.95 -12.06
CA ASP A 3 6.71 1.32 -11.98
C ASP A 3 6.32 0.56 -13.27
N THR A 4 7.11 0.72 -14.34
CA THR A 4 6.79 0.23 -15.68
C THR A 4 7.88 -0.68 -16.25
N LEU A 5 7.47 -1.81 -16.85
CA LEU A 5 8.28 -2.65 -17.75
C LEU A 5 7.78 -2.48 -19.19
N THR A 6 8.65 -2.06 -20.10
CA THR A 6 8.34 -1.98 -21.53
C THR A 6 8.65 -3.29 -22.25
N GLU A 7 8.19 -3.44 -23.48
CA GLU A 7 8.56 -4.56 -24.34
C GLU A 7 10.09 -4.78 -24.41
N GLY A 8 10.49 -6.06 -24.35
CA GLY A 8 11.88 -6.49 -24.27
C GLY A 8 12.51 -6.35 -22.89
N GLN A 9 11.85 -5.70 -21.93
CA GLN A 9 12.32 -5.67 -20.55
C GLN A 9 11.87 -6.89 -19.77
N LYS A 10 12.72 -7.28 -18.83
CA LYS A 10 12.51 -8.42 -17.94
C LYS A 10 12.80 -8.05 -16.50
N LEU A 11 12.02 -8.64 -15.60
CA LEU A 11 12.26 -8.70 -14.18
C LEU A 11 12.94 -10.03 -13.89
N GLU A 12 14.18 -10.00 -13.42
CA GLU A 12 14.89 -11.20 -13.01
C GLU A 12 14.54 -11.55 -11.57
N LYS A 13 14.87 -12.78 -11.15
CA LYS A 13 14.71 -13.26 -9.79
C LYS A 13 15.32 -12.28 -8.77
N GLY A 14 14.56 -11.92 -7.74
CA GLY A 14 14.90 -10.89 -6.76
C GLY A 14 14.65 -9.45 -7.23
N GLY A 15 14.30 -9.25 -8.50
CA GLY A 15 13.91 -7.96 -9.06
C GLY A 15 12.52 -7.55 -8.61
N SER A 16 12.32 -6.24 -8.48
CA SER A 16 11.03 -5.65 -8.16
C SER A 16 10.70 -4.40 -8.97
N LEU A 17 9.41 -4.20 -9.22
CA LEU A 17 8.83 -2.95 -9.68
C LEU A 17 8.12 -2.28 -8.51
N THR A 18 8.25 -0.96 -8.40
CA THR A 18 7.61 -0.19 -7.33
C THR A 18 6.75 0.88 -7.96
N SER A 19 5.51 1.00 -7.49
CA SER A 19 4.59 2.03 -7.95
C SER A 19 5.09 3.44 -7.61
N ASN A 20 4.60 4.45 -8.31
CA ASN A 20 5.09 5.82 -8.16
C ASN A 20 4.83 6.39 -6.74
N ASN A 21 3.75 5.95 -6.09
CA ASN A 21 3.42 6.26 -4.69
C ASN A 21 4.25 5.46 -3.65
N GLY A 22 5.04 4.48 -4.09
CA GLY A 22 5.83 3.60 -3.22
C GLY A 22 5.02 2.68 -2.30
N ALA A 23 3.69 2.60 -2.46
CA ALA A 23 2.81 1.77 -1.65
C ALA A 23 2.72 0.34 -2.18
N TYR A 24 2.94 0.13 -3.48
CA TYR A 24 2.83 -1.18 -4.10
C TYR A 24 4.15 -1.60 -4.72
N THR A 25 4.49 -2.88 -4.54
CA THR A 25 5.71 -3.48 -5.09
C THR A 25 5.41 -4.84 -5.68
N LEU A 26 5.71 -5.03 -6.96
CA LEU A 26 5.66 -6.33 -7.62
C LEU A 26 7.06 -6.94 -7.60
N THR A 27 7.21 -8.09 -6.92
CA THR A 27 8.52 -8.73 -6.74
C THR A 27 8.48 -10.15 -7.29
N LEU A 28 9.48 -10.51 -8.10
CA LEU A 28 9.73 -11.90 -8.47
C LEU A 28 10.60 -12.54 -7.38
N GLN A 29 9.97 -13.32 -6.51
CA GLN A 29 10.62 -13.91 -5.35
C GLN A 29 11.59 -15.04 -5.73
N ASP A 30 12.45 -15.40 -4.78
CA ASP A 30 13.44 -16.46 -4.97
C ASP A 30 12.85 -17.88 -5.08
N ASP A 31 11.61 -18.06 -4.66
CA ASP A 31 10.88 -19.32 -4.81
C ASP A 31 10.22 -19.46 -6.20
N GLY A 32 10.36 -18.44 -7.06
CA GLY A 32 9.74 -18.38 -8.39
C GLY A 32 8.30 -17.87 -8.39
N ASN A 33 7.82 -17.31 -7.28
CA ASN A 33 6.51 -16.67 -7.24
C ASN A 33 6.61 -15.20 -7.63
N LEU A 34 5.72 -14.73 -8.50
CA LEU A 34 5.57 -13.29 -8.75
C LEU A 34 4.46 -12.77 -7.85
N VAL A 35 4.81 -11.92 -6.90
CA VAL A 35 3.90 -11.45 -5.86
C VAL A 35 3.79 -9.94 -5.91
N LEU A 36 2.56 -9.45 -5.89
CA LEU A 36 2.23 -8.06 -5.68
C LEU A 36 2.02 -7.82 -4.19
N TYR A 37 2.83 -6.94 -3.64
CA TYR A 37 2.76 -6.47 -2.27
C TYR A 37 2.12 -5.09 -2.20
N ALA A 38 1.24 -4.89 -1.24
CA ALA A 38 0.86 -3.59 -0.73
C ALA A 38 1.63 -3.36 0.57
N ARG A 39 2.69 -2.55 0.52
CA ARG A 39 3.71 -2.43 1.57
C ARG A 39 4.31 -3.80 1.89
N ASP A 40 3.88 -4.40 2.99
CA ASP A 40 4.36 -5.68 3.52
C ASP A 40 3.33 -6.82 3.35
N GLU A 41 2.15 -6.52 2.80
CA GLU A 41 1.07 -7.49 2.62
C GLU A 41 1.01 -8.01 1.18
N ALA A 42 1.08 -9.33 0.99
CA ALA A 42 0.87 -9.95 -0.31
C ALA A 42 -0.62 -9.92 -0.69
N VAL A 43 -0.97 -9.12 -1.68
CA VAL A 43 -2.36 -8.92 -2.12
C VAL A 43 -2.73 -9.74 -3.35
N TRP A 44 -1.73 -10.15 -4.14
CA TRP A 44 -1.92 -11.01 -5.31
C TRP A 44 -0.64 -11.78 -5.62
N SER A 45 -0.77 -12.96 -6.22
CA SER A 45 0.36 -13.71 -6.74
C SER A 45 -0.03 -14.55 -7.94
N THR A 46 0.96 -14.95 -8.73
CA THR A 46 0.79 -15.92 -9.83
C THR A 46 0.66 -17.36 -9.34
N SER A 47 0.88 -17.62 -8.04
CA SER A 47 0.92 -18.97 -7.45
C SER A 47 1.88 -19.91 -8.19
N THR A 48 3.01 -19.36 -8.65
CA THR A 48 4.08 -20.11 -9.35
C THR A 48 5.20 -20.54 -8.40
N ASN A 49 4.94 -20.51 -7.10
CA ASN A 49 5.87 -20.94 -6.06
C ASN A 49 6.34 -22.39 -6.29
N GLY A 50 7.66 -22.61 -6.23
CA GLY A 50 8.28 -23.91 -6.44
C GLY A 50 8.39 -24.34 -7.90
N GLN A 51 8.10 -23.45 -8.86
CA GLN A 51 8.30 -23.72 -10.28
C GLN A 51 9.65 -23.20 -10.83
N ASP A 52 10.53 -22.66 -9.99
CA ASP A 52 11.84 -22.13 -10.39
C ASP A 52 11.76 -21.07 -11.50
N VAL A 53 10.81 -20.14 -11.37
CA VAL A 53 10.74 -18.97 -12.26
C VAL A 53 11.98 -18.11 -12.03
N VAL A 54 12.70 -17.83 -13.12
CA VAL A 54 13.95 -17.06 -13.10
C VAL A 54 13.79 -15.67 -13.68
N ARG A 55 12.78 -15.47 -14.54
CA ARG A 55 12.46 -14.16 -15.10
C ARG A 55 10.99 -14.02 -15.46
N ALA A 56 10.48 -12.81 -15.33
CA ALA A 56 9.21 -12.38 -15.90
C ALA A 56 9.51 -11.35 -17.00
N GLU A 57 9.02 -11.56 -18.22
CA GLU A 57 9.42 -10.80 -19.40
C GLU A 57 8.20 -10.26 -20.12
N VAL A 58 8.22 -8.97 -20.47
CA VAL A 58 7.25 -8.36 -21.38
C VAL A 58 7.78 -8.55 -22.79
N GLN A 59 7.19 -9.47 -23.52
CA GLN A 59 7.64 -9.84 -24.85
C GLN A 59 7.20 -8.81 -25.89
N THR A 60 7.98 -8.66 -26.95
CA THR A 60 7.67 -7.79 -28.11
C THR A 60 6.48 -8.29 -28.92
N ASP A 61 6.01 -9.51 -28.68
CA ASP A 61 4.80 -10.06 -29.30
C ASP A 61 3.51 -9.68 -28.55
N GLY A 62 3.63 -8.92 -27.46
CA GLY A 62 2.51 -8.42 -26.66
C GLY A 62 2.17 -9.25 -25.43
N ASN A 63 2.90 -10.33 -25.18
CA ASN A 63 2.61 -11.23 -24.06
C ASN A 63 3.49 -10.92 -22.85
N PHE A 64 2.94 -11.00 -21.65
CA PHE A 64 3.73 -10.99 -20.42
C PHE A 64 3.83 -12.42 -19.89
N VAL A 65 5.06 -12.93 -19.77
CA VAL A 65 5.32 -14.36 -19.54
C VAL A 65 6.34 -14.55 -18.44
N LEU A 66 6.05 -15.50 -17.53
CA LEU A 66 7.00 -15.98 -16.53
C LEU A 66 7.69 -17.23 -17.06
N TYR A 67 9.01 -17.18 -17.05
CA TYR A 67 9.88 -18.24 -17.53
C TYR A 67 10.67 -18.87 -16.41
N THR A 68 10.67 -20.19 -16.41
CA THR A 68 11.69 -21.01 -15.75
C THR A 68 12.91 -21.10 -16.69
N PRO A 69 14.03 -21.70 -16.27
CA PRO A 69 15.16 -21.92 -17.17
C PRO A 69 14.80 -22.82 -18.38
N GLU A 70 13.73 -23.61 -18.28
CA GLU A 70 13.36 -24.60 -19.30
C GLU A 70 12.11 -24.20 -20.11
N LYS A 71 11.10 -23.59 -19.47
CA LYS A 71 9.80 -23.36 -20.12
C LYS A 71 9.01 -22.18 -19.51
N PRO A 72 8.06 -21.61 -20.25
CA PRO A 72 7.09 -20.69 -19.65
C PRO A 72 6.14 -21.46 -18.72
N VAL A 73 5.79 -20.85 -17.58
CA VAL A 73 4.85 -21.43 -16.60
C VAL A 73 3.58 -20.61 -16.40
N TRP A 74 3.62 -19.33 -16.76
CA TRP A 74 2.46 -18.45 -16.67
C TRP A 74 2.53 -17.38 -17.75
N HIS A 75 1.39 -16.95 -18.26
CA HIS A 75 1.30 -15.86 -19.23
C HIS A 75 -0.05 -15.12 -19.14
N THR A 76 -0.09 -13.88 -19.64
CA THR A 76 -1.33 -13.08 -19.73
C THR A 76 -2.22 -13.43 -20.91
N ASP A 77 -1.70 -14.21 -21.89
CA ASP A 77 -2.41 -14.58 -23.13
C ASP A 77 -2.83 -13.35 -23.96
N THR A 78 -1.95 -12.34 -24.00
CA THR A 78 -2.18 -11.07 -24.71
C THR A 78 -1.40 -11.00 -26.02
N LYS A 79 -1.10 -12.15 -26.61
CA LYS A 79 -0.31 -12.25 -27.84
C LYS A 79 -0.97 -11.50 -29.00
N GLY A 80 -0.15 -10.83 -29.81
CA GLY A 80 -0.57 -10.08 -30.99
C GLY A 80 -0.77 -8.58 -30.74
N LYS A 81 -0.55 -8.14 -29.49
CA LYS A 81 -0.56 -6.73 -29.11
C LYS A 81 0.81 -6.10 -29.40
N LYS A 82 0.83 -4.83 -29.80
CA LYS A 82 2.06 -4.05 -30.06
C LYS A 82 2.20 -2.92 -29.04
N ASP A 83 3.43 -2.44 -28.89
CA ASP A 83 3.78 -1.34 -27.97
C ASP A 83 3.29 -1.62 -26.55
N VAL A 84 3.64 -2.81 -26.05
CA VAL A 84 3.17 -3.27 -24.75
C VAL A 84 4.05 -2.76 -23.62
N LYS A 85 3.38 -2.39 -22.53
CA LYS A 85 4.02 -2.01 -21.27
C LYS A 85 3.19 -2.51 -20.09
N LEU A 86 3.86 -3.15 -19.16
CA LEU A 86 3.29 -3.56 -17.88
C LEU A 86 3.51 -2.42 -16.89
N VAL A 87 2.43 -1.89 -16.33
CA VAL A 87 2.46 -0.73 -15.42
C VAL A 87 1.86 -1.14 -14.09
N LEU A 88 2.59 -0.89 -13.00
CA LEU A 88 2.10 -1.03 -11.64
C LEU A 88 1.52 0.30 -11.15
N GLN A 89 0.20 0.39 -11.17
CA GLN A 89 -0.52 1.62 -10.86
C GLN A 89 -0.62 1.89 -9.35
N ASP A 90 -0.85 3.17 -9.04
CA ASP A 90 -1.02 3.68 -7.68
C ASP A 90 -2.35 3.28 -7.02
N ASP A 91 -3.18 2.49 -7.70
CA ASP A 91 -4.47 1.94 -7.25
C ASP A 91 -4.39 0.42 -6.97
N ARG A 92 -3.17 -0.12 -6.87
CA ARG A 92 -2.85 -1.55 -6.71
C ARG A 92 -3.12 -2.40 -7.95
N ASN A 93 -3.47 -1.80 -9.09
CA ASN A 93 -3.72 -2.56 -10.30
C ASN A 93 -2.42 -2.78 -11.09
N LEU A 94 -2.20 -4.02 -11.51
CA LEU A 94 -1.14 -4.36 -12.45
C LEU A 94 -1.78 -4.50 -13.84
N VAL A 95 -1.48 -3.56 -14.72
CA VAL A 95 -2.13 -3.47 -16.03
C VAL A 95 -1.11 -3.60 -17.14
N LEU A 96 -1.39 -4.49 -18.09
CA LEU A 96 -0.66 -4.56 -19.35
C LEU A 96 -1.37 -3.69 -20.37
N TYR A 97 -0.77 -2.55 -20.69
CA TYR A 97 -1.22 -1.67 -21.77
C TYR A 97 -0.59 -2.09 -23.08
N ALA A 98 -1.35 -2.00 -24.15
CA ALA A 98 -0.92 -2.08 -25.54
C ALA A 98 -1.26 -0.78 -26.27
N ALA A 99 -0.82 -0.64 -27.53
CA ALA A 99 -1.20 0.48 -28.39
C ALA A 99 -2.73 0.70 -28.46
N ASP A 100 -3.51 -0.38 -28.53
CA ASP A 100 -4.98 -0.35 -28.61
C ASP A 100 -5.68 -0.13 -27.25
N GLY A 101 -4.93 0.01 -26.15
CA GLY A 101 -5.46 0.18 -24.80
C GLY A 101 -5.11 -0.95 -23.83
N PRO A 102 -5.79 -1.07 -22.68
CA PRO A 102 -5.50 -2.10 -21.68
C PRO A 102 -5.81 -3.50 -22.24
N ALA A 103 -4.78 -4.33 -22.37
CA ALA A 103 -4.90 -5.70 -22.88
C ALA A 103 -5.21 -6.70 -21.76
N TRP A 104 -4.68 -6.47 -20.56
CA TRP A 104 -4.91 -7.32 -19.39
C TRP A 104 -4.78 -6.51 -18.09
N SER A 105 -5.45 -6.95 -17.04
CA SER A 105 -5.28 -6.42 -15.68
C SER A 105 -5.35 -7.56 -14.67
N SER A 106 -4.63 -7.40 -13.54
CA SER A 106 -4.73 -8.32 -12.40
C SER A 106 -6.08 -8.25 -11.69
N LYS A 107 -6.90 -7.21 -11.98
CA LYS A 107 -8.20 -6.94 -11.32
C LYS A 107 -8.05 -6.82 -9.80
N THR A 108 -6.93 -6.26 -9.38
CA THR A 108 -6.59 -6.02 -7.98
C THR A 108 -6.83 -4.57 -7.59
N ASP A 109 -7.40 -3.78 -8.49
CA ASP A 109 -7.82 -2.41 -8.21
C ASP A 109 -8.64 -2.37 -6.93
N THR A 110 -8.31 -1.41 -6.08
CA THR A 110 -9.11 -1.12 -4.89
C THR A 110 -9.48 0.34 -4.89
N THR A 111 -10.71 0.61 -4.44
CA THR A 111 -11.17 1.96 -4.13
C THR A 111 -10.74 2.40 -2.73
N GLU A 112 -10.14 1.50 -1.95
CA GLU A 112 -9.55 1.86 -0.66
C GLU A 112 -8.31 2.74 -0.87
N PRO A 113 -8.15 3.80 -0.04
CA PRO A 113 -6.94 4.60 -0.08
C PRO A 113 -5.72 3.69 0.15
N PRO A 114 -4.59 3.94 -0.53
CA PRO A 114 -3.39 3.14 -0.36
C PRO A 114 -3.04 3.08 1.13
N PRO A 115 -2.59 1.92 1.64
CA PRO A 115 -2.26 1.76 3.04
C PRO A 115 -1.32 2.89 3.47
N PRO A 116 -1.60 3.55 4.61
CA PRO A 116 -0.81 4.70 5.05
C PRO A 116 0.66 4.31 5.05
N ALA A 117 1.50 5.17 4.47
CA ALA A 117 2.94 4.96 4.51
C ALA A 117 3.37 4.75 5.98
N PRO A 118 4.32 3.85 6.28
CA PRO A 118 4.95 3.85 7.60
C PRO A 118 5.43 5.28 7.86
N GLU A 119 4.85 5.86 8.89
CA GLU A 119 4.75 7.28 9.15
C GLU A 119 6.13 7.93 9.29
N ALA A 120 6.59 8.60 8.23
CA ALA A 120 7.51 9.71 8.38
C ALA A 120 6.67 10.98 8.58
N ALA A 121 6.40 11.33 9.84
CA ALA A 121 6.07 12.66 10.33
C ALA A 121 5.05 13.50 9.52
N ALA A 122 3.77 13.44 9.92
CA ALA A 122 2.90 14.61 9.84
C ALA A 122 2.24 14.79 11.22
N PRO A 123 2.44 15.93 11.91
CA PRO A 123 1.74 16.17 13.16
C PRO A 123 0.24 16.19 12.87
N GLU A 124 -0.49 15.55 13.77
CA GLU A 124 -1.93 15.50 13.88
C GLU A 124 -2.54 16.86 13.48
N HIS A 125 -3.17 16.94 12.31
CA HIS A 125 -4.14 17.99 12.07
C HIS A 125 -5.43 17.55 12.78
N PRO A 126 -5.84 18.14 13.92
CA PRO A 126 -7.18 17.89 14.44
C PRO A 126 -8.17 18.45 13.43
N SER A 127 -8.67 17.57 12.57
CA SER A 127 -9.76 17.88 11.66
C SER A 127 -10.95 18.31 12.49
N ARG A 128 -11.36 19.56 12.26
CA ARG A 128 -12.54 20.22 12.81
C ARG A 128 -13.72 19.25 12.85
N GLY A 129 -14.21 18.95 14.04
CA GLY A 129 -15.50 18.30 14.23
C GLY A 129 -16.64 19.16 13.68
N PRO A 130 -17.76 18.55 13.28
CA PRO A 130 -18.84 19.23 12.58
C PRO A 130 -19.61 20.14 13.54
N THR A 131 -20.01 21.32 13.08
CA THR A 131 -20.95 22.19 13.80
C THR A 131 -22.35 21.58 13.79
N PRO A 132 -23.02 21.40 14.94
CA PRO A 132 -24.47 21.38 14.99
C PRO A 132 -25.02 22.81 15.14
N TRP A 133 -25.92 23.17 14.22
CA TRP A 133 -26.72 24.39 14.20
C TRP A 133 -27.44 24.63 15.54
N SER A 134 -27.46 25.90 15.96
CA SER A 134 -28.03 26.45 17.20
C SER A 134 -29.54 26.26 17.36
N PRO A 135 -30.06 26.33 18.60
CA PRO A 135 -31.16 27.28 18.79
C PRO A 135 -30.90 28.31 19.90
N VAL A 136 -31.18 29.56 19.51
CA VAL A 136 -31.44 30.80 20.26
C VAL A 136 -32.29 30.59 21.53
N THR A 137 -31.98 31.28 22.66
CA THR A 137 -32.74 32.38 23.35
C THR A 137 -32.01 32.81 24.66
N PRO A 138 -32.42 33.87 25.42
CA PRO A 138 -31.83 35.21 25.40
C PRO A 138 -31.04 35.62 26.68
N CYS A 139 -30.43 36.82 26.56
CA CYS A 139 -29.65 37.63 27.49
C CYS A 139 -30.17 37.74 28.94
N GLY A 140 -29.25 37.79 29.94
CA GLY A 140 -29.58 38.22 31.30
C GLY A 140 -28.48 38.15 32.38
N ARG A 141 -27.65 39.21 32.45
CA ARG A 141 -27.17 39.91 33.68
C ARG A 141 -26.26 39.21 34.74
N SER A 142 -25.09 39.83 34.93
CA SER A 142 -24.10 39.85 36.06
C SER A 142 -24.67 39.96 37.50
N PRO A 143 -23.89 40.04 38.63
CA PRO A 143 -22.45 39.75 38.91
C PRO A 143 -22.12 39.08 40.29
N SER A 144 -20.82 38.83 40.57
CA SER A 144 -20.04 38.96 41.84
C SER A 144 -20.36 38.25 43.18
N GLY A 145 -19.29 37.74 43.83
CA GLY A 145 -19.14 37.53 45.29
C GLY A 145 -18.74 36.10 45.69
N SER A 146 -17.49 35.76 46.04
CA SER A 146 -16.75 35.91 47.34
C SER A 146 -16.99 34.82 48.42
N THR A 147 -15.86 34.23 48.87
CA THR A 147 -15.56 33.48 50.13
C THR A 147 -16.19 32.07 50.28
N ALA A 148 -15.57 31.02 50.87
CA ALA A 148 -14.50 30.93 51.87
C ALA A 148 -13.75 29.55 51.84
N THR A 149 -12.61 29.57 52.53
CA THR A 149 -11.62 28.56 53.00
C THR A 149 -12.09 27.21 53.58
N ALA A 150 -11.29 26.15 53.34
CA ALA A 150 -10.57 25.31 54.34
C ALA A 150 -9.99 24.03 53.66
N THR A 151 -8.67 23.88 53.47
CA THR A 151 -7.67 23.22 54.34
C THR A 151 -7.83 21.70 54.51
N SER A 152 -6.88 20.90 53.99
CA SER A 152 -6.12 19.83 54.66
C SER A 152 -5.51 18.88 53.60
N THR A 153 -4.22 19.01 53.27
CA THR A 153 -3.10 18.21 53.82
C THR A 153 -3.14 16.72 53.43
N SER A 154 -2.24 16.27 52.55
CA SER A 154 -1.10 15.40 52.93
C SER A 154 -0.56 14.56 51.75
N ARG A 155 0.73 14.75 51.47
CA ARG A 155 1.77 13.76 51.11
C ARG A 155 1.62 12.83 49.88
N SER A 156 2.53 13.06 48.92
CA SER A 156 3.24 12.06 48.09
C SER A 156 3.91 10.95 48.96
N PRO A 157 4.34 9.77 48.44
CA PRO A 157 5.28 9.64 47.30
C PRO A 157 5.14 8.39 46.38
N MET A 158 5.87 8.42 45.25
CA MET A 158 6.33 7.25 44.49
C MET A 158 7.17 6.30 45.39
N PRO A 159 7.28 4.98 45.13
CA PRO A 159 8.27 4.47 44.15
C PRO A 159 7.88 3.17 43.40
N ALA A 160 8.80 2.82 42.49
CA ALA A 160 8.86 1.71 41.53
C ALA A 160 8.62 0.29 42.06
N ALA A 161 8.27 -0.63 41.14
CA ALA A 161 9.02 -1.87 40.85
C ALA A 161 8.31 -2.75 39.80
N SER A 162 9.08 -3.25 38.82
CA SER A 162 8.76 -4.38 37.96
C SER A 162 8.63 -5.69 38.75
N PRO A 163 8.03 -6.73 38.15
CA PRO A 163 8.82 -7.96 38.05
C PRO A 163 8.70 -8.71 36.70
N THR A 164 9.86 -9.20 36.27
CA THR A 164 10.10 -10.36 35.38
C THR A 164 9.75 -11.68 36.08
N LEU A 165 9.65 -12.75 35.29
CA LEU A 165 9.65 -14.22 35.58
C LEU A 165 8.30 -14.84 35.20
N THR A 166 8.19 -16.01 34.57
CA THR A 166 9.10 -17.02 34.00
C THR A 166 8.24 -17.86 33.07
#